data_AF-X1N9I8-F1
#
_entry.id   AF-X1N9I8-F1
#
_cell.length_a   1.000
_cell.length_b   1.000
_cell.length_c   1.000
_cell.angle_alpha   90.00
_cell.angle_beta   90.00
_cell.angle_gamma   90.00
#
_symmetry.space_group_name_H-M   'P 1'
#
loop_
_entity.id
_entity.type
_entity.pdbx_description
1 polymer ?
#
loop_
_entity_poly.entity_id
_entity_poly.type
_entity_poly.pdbx_seq_one_letter_code
_entity_poly.pdbx_strand_id
1 'polypeptide(L)' 'MGSDRPYRKKLNKDKILNELKDQSGKQFDPEVVKALISVLDREREE' A
#
# COMPACT_ATOMS: atom_id res chain seq x y z
N MET A 1 0.72 3.52 7.75
CA MET A 1 2.02 2.89 7.42
C MET A 1 2.99 3.87 6.77
N GLY A 2 2.51 4.83 5.97
CA GLY A 2 3.35 5.85 5.30
C GLY A 2 3.67 7.11 6.11
N SER A 3 3.21 7.21 7.35
CA SER A 3 3.52 8.34 8.25
C SER A 3 4.30 7.86 9.45
N ASP A 4 5.19 8.71 9.96
CA ASP A 4 5.90 8.45 11.21
C ASP A 4 4.92 8.44 12.40
N ARG A 5 5.23 7.61 13.39
CA ARG A 5 4.51 7.53 14.67
C ARG A 5 5.55 7.68 15.79
N PRO A 6 5.18 8.20 16.98
CA PRO A 6 6.14 8.42 18.08
C PRO A 6 6.99 7.19 18.43
N TYR A 7 6.43 5.99 18.28
CA TYR A 7 7.06 4.71 18.60
C TYR A 7 7.53 3.91 17.38
N ARG A 8 7.30 4.39 16.14
CA ARG A 8 7.67 3.66 14.92
C ARG A 8 7.80 4.57 13.72
N LYS A 9 8.90 4.43 12.98
CA LYS A 9 9.10 5.12 11.70
C LYS A 9 8.14 4.63 10.62
N LYS A 10 7.84 5.51 9.66
CA LYS A 10 7.10 5.15 8.45
C LYS A 10 7.79 4.00 7.72
N LEU A 11 6.97 3.17 7.08
CA LEU A 11 7.47 2.15 6.16
C LEU A 11 7.86 2.81 4.84
N ASN A 12 8.81 2.21 4.12
CA ASN A 12 9.10 2.59 2.74
C ASN A 12 7.94 2.14 1.83
N LYS A 13 7.87 2.73 0.63
CA LYS A 13 6.77 2.48 -0.30
C LYS A 13 6.64 0.98 -0.65
N ASP A 14 7.75 0.29 -0.88
CA ASP A 14 7.73 -1.13 -1.28
C ASP A 14 7.18 -2.04 -0.18
N LYS A 15 7.57 -1.81 1.09
CA LYS A 15 6.99 -2.56 2.22
C LYS A 15 5.51 -2.27 2.39
N ILE A 16 5.06 -1.04 2.10
CA ILE A 16 3.63 -0.71 2.16
C ILE A 16 2.86 -1.46 1.08
N LEU A 17 3.38 -1.48 -0.15
CA LEU A 17 2.76 -2.17 -1.28
C LEU A 17 2.72 -3.69 -1.05
N ASN A 18 3.80 -4.27 -0.51
CA ASN A 18 3.83 -5.70 -0.20
C ASN A 18 2.82 -6.07 0.87
N GLU A 19 2.75 -5.32 1.98
CA GLU A 19 1.75 -5.59 3.03
C GLU A 19 0.32 -5.50 2.50
N LEU A 20 0.01 -4.50 1.65
CA LEU A 20 -1.31 -4.38 1.03
C LEU A 20 -1.65 -5.60 0.16
N LYS A 21 -0.67 -6.13 -0.58
CA LYS A 21 -0.83 -7.35 -1.38
C LYS A 21 -0.98 -8.60 -0.50
N ASP A 22 -0.16 -8.75 0.53
CA ASP A 22 -0.14 -9.91 1.43
C ASP A 22 -1.41 -10.04 2.28
N GLN A 23 -2.04 -8.90 2.58
CA GLN A 23 -3.29 -8.79 3.33
C GLN A 23 -4.54 -8.67 2.44
N SER A 24 -4.37 -8.68 1.12
CA SER A 24 -5.46 -8.69 0.15
C SER A 24 -6.31 -9.97 0.29
N GLY A 25 -7.62 -9.82 0.44
CA GLY A 25 -8.55 -10.93 0.69
C GLY A 25 -8.54 -11.43 2.13
N LYS A 26 -7.81 -10.77 3.04
CA LYS A 26 -7.81 -11.04 4.49
C LYS A 26 -8.28 -9.81 5.25
N GLN A 27 -7.42 -8.80 5.34
CA GLN A 27 -7.70 -7.54 6.02
C GLN A 27 -8.33 -6.52 5.06
N PHE A 28 -7.98 -6.59 3.78
CA PHE A 28 -8.41 -5.65 2.76
C PHE A 28 -9.22 -6.36 1.68
N ASP A 29 -10.17 -5.64 1.10
CA ASP A 29 -10.90 -6.09 -0.08
C ASP A 29 -9.94 -6.19 -1.29
N PRO A 30 -9.88 -7.35 -1.98
CA PRO A 30 -9.00 -7.53 -3.13
C PRO A 30 -9.19 -6.52 -4.26
N GLU A 31 -10.43 -6.12 -4.56
CA GLU A 31 -10.73 -5.20 -5.64
C GLU A 31 -10.29 -3.77 -5.27
N VAL A 32 -10.40 -3.39 -4.00
CA VAL A 32 -9.91 -2.09 -3.51
C VAL A 32 -8.39 -2.02 -3.58
N VAL A 33 -7.68 -3.09 -3.17
CA VAL A 33 -6.21 -3.15 -3.27
C VAL A 33 -5.76 -3.05 -4.72
N LYS A 34 -6.44 -3.76 -5.63
CA LYS A 34 -6.17 -3.71 -7.07
C LYS A 34 -6.39 -2.32 -7.66
N ALA A 35 -7.50 -1.67 -7.32
CA ALA A 35 -7.81 -0.31 -7.78
C ALA A 35 -6.76 0.69 -7.28
N LEU A 36 -6.36 0.61 -6.01
CA LEU A 36 -5.33 1.47 -5.44
C LEU A 36 -3.99 1.33 -6.16
N ILE A 37 -3.54 0.09 -6.42
CA ILE A 37 -2.29 -0.17 -7.16
C ILE A 37 -2.38 0.42 -8.58
N SER A 38 -3.50 0.21 -9.27
CA SER A 38 -3.69 0.77 -10.61
C SER A 38 -3.63 2.29 -10.66
N VAL A 39 -4.10 3.00 -9.62
CA VAL A 39 -3.99 4.47 -9.55
C VAL A 39 -2.55 4.88 -9.31
N LEU A 40 -1.85 4.21 -8.39
CA LEU A 40 -0.45 4.50 -8.06
C LEU A 40 0.51 4.22 -9.23
N ASP A 41 0.22 3.22 -10.06
CA ASP A 41 1.04 2.92 -11.24
C ASP A 41 0.86 4.01 -12.33
N ARG A 42 -0.35 4.56 -12.50
CA ARG A 42 -0.60 5.69 -13.42
C ARG A 42 0.17 6.95 -13.01
N GLU A 43 0.20 7.28 -11.71
CA GLU A 43 0.96 8.43 -11.19
C GLU A 43 2.49 8.30 -11.38
N ARG A 44 3.00 7.10 -11.69
CA ARG A 44 4.45 6.87 -11.92
C ARG A 44 4.86 6.99 -13.39
N GLU A 45 3.89 6.94 -14.29
CA GLU A 45 4.10 7.05 -15.74
C GLU A 45 4.06 8.51 -16.22
N GLU A 46 3.59 9.43 -15.38
CA GLU A 46 3.65 10.90 -15.55
C GLU A 46 4.89 11.51 -14.88
#